data_AF-A0A960Y6F8-F1
#
_entry.id   AF-A0A960Y6F8-F1
#
_cell.length_a   1.000
_cell.length_b   1.000
_cell.length_c   1.000
_cell.angle_alpha   90.00
_cell.angle_beta   90.00
_cell.angle_gamma   90.00
#
_symmetry.space_group_name_H-M   'P 1'
#
loop_
_entity.id
_entity.type
_entity.pdbx_description
1 polymer ?
#
loop_
_entity_poly.entity_id
_entity_poly.type
_entity_poly.pdbx_seq_one_letter_code
_entity_poly.pdbx_strand_id
1 'polypeptide(L)'
;MLANHLRKKVLLVDGDMRRPVQHTVFNVHKSPGLAELLAGAKEPVYPRATHLDNLWFLPAGTPGEEPSVLLEEGRIRQVMLRLKSEYDVVLLDCPPVVPVSDPVQFVEEADGVLYLVMAGQTPRELAERGIGILKGVGANIVGVVANNLGEVLPYYHDHKYYGYGSNDRREAER
;
A
#
# COMPACT_ATOMS: atom_id res chain seq x y z
N MET A 1 -11.79 2.27 6.38
CA MET A 1 -11.98 1.68 7.72
C MET A 1 -10.96 2.18 8.75
N LEU A 2 -9.65 2.24 8.48
CA LEU A 2 -8.65 2.71 9.47
C LEU A 2 -8.73 4.22 9.77
N ALA A 3 -8.82 5.05 8.73
CA ALA A 3 -8.89 6.52 8.86
C ALA A 3 -10.08 7.01 9.69
N ASN A 4 -11.28 6.47 9.42
CA ASN A 4 -12.50 6.86 10.13
C ASN A 4 -12.61 6.30 11.55
N HIS A 5 -12.12 5.09 11.80
CA HIS A 5 -12.31 4.43 13.10
C HIS A 5 -11.38 5.01 14.18
N LEU A 6 -10.22 5.55 13.79
CA LEU A 6 -9.21 6.07 14.73
C LEU A 6 -9.06 7.60 14.69
N ARG A 7 -9.81 8.32 13.84
CA ARG A 7 -9.67 9.77 13.61
C ARG A 7 -8.21 10.18 13.34
N LYS A 8 -7.49 9.34 12.59
CA LYS A 8 -6.09 9.54 12.22
C LYS A 8 -6.02 10.08 10.80
N LYS A 9 -5.09 11.01 10.56
CA LYS A 9 -4.79 11.46 9.20
C LYS A 9 -3.96 10.40 8.50
N VAL A 10 -4.57 9.70 7.55
CA VAL A 10 -3.92 8.62 6.81
C VAL A 10 -3.57 9.11 5.41
N LEU A 11 -2.32 8.92 5.02
CA LEU A 11 -1.87 9.10 3.65
C LEU A 11 -1.62 7.74 3.02
N LEU A 12 -2.24 7.46 1.88
CA LEU A 12 -1.84 6.40 0.98
C LEU A 12 -0.93 6.98 -0.10
N VAL A 13 0.25 6.41 -0.27
CA VAL A 13 1.21 6.77 -1.31
C VAL A 13 1.30 5.61 -2.30
N ASP A 14 1.06 5.89 -3.58
CA ASP A 14 1.33 4.94 -4.66
C ASP A 14 2.84 4.98 -4.98
N GLY A 15 3.58 4.02 -4.45
CA GLY A 15 5.02 3.86 -4.63
C GLY A 15 5.40 3.03 -5.86
N ASP A 16 4.43 2.42 -6.54
CA ASP A 16 4.67 1.71 -7.80
C ASP A 16 4.71 2.70 -8.98
N MET A 17 5.85 3.35 -9.15
CA MET A 17 6.10 4.24 -10.28
C MET A 17 6.26 3.48 -11.62
N ARG A 18 6.41 2.14 -11.61
CA ARG A 18 6.52 1.34 -12.85
C ARG A 18 5.16 1.08 -13.45
N ARG A 19 4.17 0.72 -12.64
CA ARG A 19 2.81 0.37 -13.06
C ARG A 19 1.76 0.92 -12.09
N PRO A 20 1.64 2.26 -11.96
CA PRO A 20 0.72 2.86 -11.00
C PRO A 20 -0.72 2.58 -11.39
N VAL A 21 -1.50 2.05 -10.44
CA VAL A 21 -2.92 1.72 -10.66
C VAL A 21 -3.85 2.45 -9.70
N GLN A 22 -3.35 2.91 -8.54
CA GLN A 22 -4.21 3.42 -7.47
C GLN A 22 -4.94 4.71 -7.86
N HIS A 23 -4.35 5.54 -8.72
CA HIS A 23 -5.00 6.75 -9.23
C HIS A 23 -6.33 6.48 -9.95
N THR A 24 -6.49 5.29 -10.57
CA THR A 24 -7.75 4.86 -11.19
C THR A 24 -8.80 4.50 -10.14
N VAL A 25 -8.38 3.82 -9.06
CA VAL A 25 -9.23 3.44 -7.93
C VAL A 25 -9.80 4.67 -7.22
N PHE A 26 -8.97 5.70 -7.04
CA PHE A 26 -9.37 6.96 -6.39
C PHE A 26 -9.97 7.99 -7.36
N ASN A 27 -10.02 7.69 -8.68
CA ASN A 27 -10.50 8.59 -9.73
C ASN A 27 -9.83 9.98 -9.69
N VAL A 28 -8.50 10.00 -9.65
CA VAL A 28 -7.68 11.22 -9.67
C VAL A 28 -6.62 11.19 -10.76
N HIS A 29 -6.05 12.35 -11.10
CA HIS A 29 -4.90 12.38 -12.00
C HIS A 29 -3.69 11.69 -11.37
N LYS A 30 -2.97 10.91 -12.19
CA LYS A 30 -1.74 10.22 -11.79
C LYS A 30 -0.55 11.13 -11.50
N SER A 31 -0.57 12.38 -11.97
CA SER A 31 0.51 13.36 -11.79
C SER A 31 -0.03 14.77 -11.50
N PRO A 32 0.77 15.65 -10.86
CA PRO A 32 2.04 15.33 -10.21
C PRO A 32 1.84 14.45 -8.96
N GLY A 33 2.89 13.73 -8.55
CA GLY A 33 2.89 12.72 -7.50
C GLY A 33 4.29 12.44 -6.92
N LEU A 34 4.50 11.21 -6.41
CA LEU A 34 5.74 10.81 -5.74
C LEU A 34 6.97 10.99 -6.63
N ALA A 35 6.89 10.64 -7.91
CA ALA A 35 7.99 10.78 -8.86
C ALA A 35 8.46 12.23 -8.98
N GLU A 36 7.54 13.20 -9.08
CA GLU A 36 7.88 14.62 -9.16
C GLU A 36 8.45 15.15 -7.84
N LEU A 37 7.99 14.63 -6.69
CA LEU A 37 8.61 14.94 -5.38
C LEU A 37 10.06 14.44 -5.31
N LEU A 38 10.32 13.21 -5.75
CA LEU A 38 11.66 12.62 -5.80
C LEU A 38 12.56 13.30 -6.85
N ALA A 39 11.99 13.85 -7.91
CA ALA A 39 12.73 14.64 -8.90
C ALA A 39 13.05 16.07 -8.43
N GLY A 40 12.55 16.49 -7.26
CA GLY A 40 12.75 17.85 -6.75
C GLY A 40 11.98 18.90 -7.55
N ALA A 41 10.74 18.59 -7.95
CA ALA A 41 9.89 19.51 -8.70
C ALA A 41 9.82 20.91 -8.05
N LYS A 42 9.89 21.95 -8.89
CA LYS A 42 9.81 23.35 -8.45
C LYS A 42 8.42 23.75 -8.01
N GLU A 43 7.41 23.17 -8.66
CA GLU A 43 6.02 23.37 -8.29
C GLU A 43 5.64 22.46 -7.12
N PRO A 44 4.83 22.94 -6.18
CA PRO A 44 4.49 22.17 -5.02
C PRO A 44 3.57 20.99 -5.37
N VAL A 45 3.98 19.80 -4.94
CA VAL A 45 3.18 18.57 -5.07
C VAL A 45 2.50 18.28 -3.74
N TYR A 46 1.18 18.08 -3.78
CA TYR A 46 0.36 17.83 -2.60
C TYR A 46 -0.43 16.53 -2.73
N PRO A 47 -0.57 15.76 -1.64
CA PRO A 47 -1.57 14.69 -1.57
C PRO A 47 -2.98 15.20 -1.80
N ARG A 48 -3.81 14.38 -2.43
CA ARG A 48 -5.18 14.68 -2.83
C ARG A 48 -6.16 14.16 -1.79
N ALA A 49 -7.22 14.90 -1.51
CA ALA A 49 -8.33 14.37 -0.73
C ALA A 49 -9.00 13.21 -1.50
N THR A 50 -9.38 12.16 -0.81
CA THR A 50 -10.18 11.07 -1.37
C THR A 50 -11.66 11.27 -1.03
N HIS A 51 -12.53 10.40 -1.54
CA HIS A 51 -13.94 10.34 -1.13
C HIS A 51 -14.13 9.80 0.30
N LEU A 52 -13.06 9.37 0.96
CA LEU A 52 -13.07 8.86 2.33
C LEU A 52 -12.51 9.93 3.27
N ASP A 53 -13.26 10.21 4.33
CA ASP A 53 -12.80 11.13 5.37
C ASP A 53 -11.47 10.67 5.99
N ASN A 54 -10.61 11.65 6.27
CA ASN A 54 -9.28 11.46 6.84
C ASN A 54 -8.32 10.56 6.02
N LEU A 55 -8.63 10.28 4.76
CA LEU A 55 -7.74 9.59 3.83
C LEU A 55 -7.33 10.51 2.70
N TRP A 56 -6.02 10.72 2.59
CA TRP A 56 -5.37 11.39 1.48
C TRP A 56 -4.64 10.39 0.62
N PHE A 57 -4.47 10.76 -0.65
CA PHE A 57 -3.81 9.93 -1.64
C PHE A 57 -2.76 10.73 -2.40
N LEU A 58 -1.50 10.27 -2.36
CA LEU A 58 -0.41 10.76 -3.18
C LEU A 58 -0.22 9.78 -4.34
N PRO A 59 -0.55 10.17 -5.59
CA PRO A 59 -0.34 9.29 -6.74
C PRO A 59 1.16 9.10 -7.02
N ALA A 60 1.50 8.07 -7.80
CA ALA A 60 2.90 7.75 -8.10
C ALA A 60 3.61 8.83 -8.93
N GLY A 61 2.87 9.63 -9.70
CA GLY A 61 3.45 10.60 -10.62
C GLY A 61 3.72 10.03 -12.00
N THR A 62 4.43 10.80 -12.82
CA THR A 62 4.96 10.34 -14.10
C THR A 62 6.48 10.41 -14.05
N PRO A 63 7.19 9.29 -13.78
CA PRO A 63 8.64 9.33 -13.66
C PRO A 63 9.28 9.72 -15.01
N GLY A 64 10.15 10.73 -14.97
CA GLY A 64 10.95 11.16 -16.13
C GLY A 64 12.23 10.34 -16.32
N GLU A 65 12.60 9.55 -15.30
CA GLU A 65 13.77 8.66 -15.26
C GLU A 65 13.34 7.28 -14.74
N GLU A 66 14.25 6.30 -14.75
CA GLU A 66 13.97 4.99 -14.14
C GLU A 66 13.63 5.13 -12.64
N PRO A 67 12.57 4.48 -12.11
CA PRO A 67 12.18 4.58 -10.71
C PRO A 67 13.31 4.31 -9.70
N SER A 68 14.20 3.36 -10.00
CA SER A 68 15.35 3.03 -9.16
C SER A 68 16.34 4.19 -9.00
N VAL A 69 16.43 5.07 -10.01
CA VAL A 69 17.29 6.28 -9.99
C VAL A 69 16.63 7.37 -9.14
N LEU A 70 15.31 7.55 -9.26
CA LEU A 70 14.57 8.51 -8.44
C LEU A 70 14.61 8.17 -6.94
N LEU A 71 14.75 6.88 -6.64
CA LEU A 71 14.84 6.32 -5.30
C LEU A 71 16.29 6.24 -4.76
N GLU A 72 17.26 6.83 -5.45
CA GLU A 72 18.64 6.96 -4.96
C GLU A 72 18.71 7.60 -3.55
N GLU A 73 19.76 7.21 -2.82
CA GLU A 73 19.93 7.51 -1.40
C GLU A 73 19.78 9.01 -1.10
N GLY A 74 18.82 9.32 -0.22
CA GLY A 74 18.63 10.65 0.38
C GLY A 74 17.36 11.38 -0.05
N ARG A 75 16.87 11.22 -1.28
CA ARG A 75 15.65 11.93 -1.73
C ARG A 75 14.39 11.33 -1.12
N ILE A 76 14.29 9.99 -1.14
CA ILE A 76 13.15 9.29 -0.54
C ILE A 76 13.04 9.59 0.96
N ARG A 77 14.17 9.61 1.67
CA ARG A 77 14.23 9.96 3.09
C ARG A 77 13.63 11.33 3.39
N GLN A 78 14.02 12.35 2.61
CA GLN A 78 13.51 13.71 2.80
C GLN A 78 12.00 13.78 2.55
N VAL A 79 11.53 13.12 1.49
CA VAL A 79 10.10 13.03 1.19
C VAL A 79 9.35 12.33 2.33
N MET A 80 9.82 11.17 2.77
CA MET A 80 9.17 10.39 3.83
C MET A 80 9.17 11.11 5.17
N LEU A 81 10.26 11.77 5.55
CA LEU A 81 10.31 12.59 6.77
C LEU A 81 9.28 13.71 6.76
N ARG A 82 9.09 14.38 5.61
CA ARG A 82 8.05 15.39 5.45
C ARG A 82 6.65 14.78 5.54
N LEU A 83 6.39 13.68 4.84
CA LEU A 83 5.07 13.04 4.88
C LEU A 83 4.72 12.54 6.29
N LYS A 84 5.69 11.96 7.01
CA LYS A 84 5.51 11.51 8.40
C LYS A 84 5.28 12.66 9.40
N SER A 85 5.67 13.90 9.08
CA SER A 85 5.39 15.05 9.95
C SER A 85 4.00 15.65 9.73
N GLU A 86 3.39 15.42 8.55
CA GLU A 86 2.08 15.95 8.19
C GLU A 86 0.92 14.96 8.44
N TYR A 87 1.21 13.65 8.43
CA TYR A 87 0.23 12.57 8.55
C TYR A 87 0.55 11.64 9.72
N ASP A 88 -0.49 11.17 10.41
CA ASP A 88 -0.32 10.22 11.52
C ASP A 88 0.12 8.83 11.03
N VAL A 89 -0.35 8.43 9.85
CA VAL A 89 -0.08 7.12 9.25
C VAL A 89 0.20 7.31 7.77
N VAL A 90 1.33 6.78 7.30
CA VAL A 90 1.69 6.73 5.88
C VAL A 90 1.68 5.26 5.45
N LEU A 91 0.76 4.91 4.57
CA LEU A 91 0.70 3.63 3.89
C LEU A 91 1.36 3.78 2.53
N LEU A 92 2.37 2.96 2.26
CA LEU A 92 3.08 2.97 0.99
C LEU A 92 2.75 1.69 0.22
N ASP A 93 2.17 1.85 -0.97
CA ASP A 93 1.93 0.76 -1.90
C ASP A 93 3.18 0.56 -2.76
N CYS A 94 3.87 -0.56 -2.59
CA CYS A 94 5.15 -0.82 -3.26
C CYS A 94 4.96 -1.82 -4.42
N PRO A 95 5.81 -1.77 -5.46
CA PRO A 95 5.83 -2.81 -6.48
C PRO A 95 6.19 -4.18 -5.88
N PRO A 96 6.00 -5.29 -6.62
CA PRO A 96 6.38 -6.62 -6.15
C PRO A 96 7.90 -6.73 -5.86
N VAL A 97 8.26 -7.33 -4.72
CA VAL A 97 9.67 -7.56 -4.29
C VAL A 97 10.43 -8.49 -5.26
N VAL A 98 9.72 -9.32 -6.02
CA VAL A 98 10.30 -10.16 -7.07
C VAL A 98 9.49 -9.92 -8.35
N PRO A 99 10.13 -9.58 -9.48
CA PRO A 99 11.57 -9.56 -9.75
C PRO A 99 12.28 -8.21 -9.49
N VAL A 100 11.60 -7.21 -8.95
CA VAL A 100 12.09 -5.82 -8.93
C VAL A 100 12.72 -5.47 -7.58
N SER A 101 13.83 -4.72 -7.59
CA SER A 101 14.53 -4.27 -6.37
C SER A 101 13.97 -3.01 -5.74
N ASP A 102 13.20 -2.20 -6.46
CA ASP A 102 12.68 -0.90 -6.02
C ASP A 102 12.01 -0.91 -4.61
N PRO A 103 11.24 -1.95 -4.21
CA PRO A 103 10.65 -2.00 -2.88
C PRO A 103 11.66 -1.92 -1.73
N VAL A 104 12.88 -2.38 -1.96
CA VAL A 104 13.97 -2.37 -0.97
C VAL A 104 14.34 -0.95 -0.56
N GLN A 105 14.28 0.02 -1.47
CA GLN A 105 14.65 1.41 -1.17
C GLN A 105 13.67 2.09 -0.21
N PHE A 106 12.44 1.58 -0.12
CA PHE A 106 11.45 2.08 0.84
C PHE A 106 11.56 1.42 2.21
N VAL A 107 12.27 0.29 2.33
CA VAL A 107 12.36 -0.48 3.57
C VAL A 107 13.00 0.34 4.69
N GLU A 108 14.08 1.08 4.39
CA GLU A 108 14.79 1.88 5.39
C GLU A 108 13.93 3.03 5.94
N GLU A 109 12.96 3.50 5.16
CA GLU A 109 12.07 4.59 5.52
C GLU A 109 10.75 4.10 6.15
N ALA A 110 10.50 2.79 6.15
CA ALA A 110 9.27 2.18 6.68
C ALA A 110 9.47 1.65 8.11
N ASP A 111 8.52 1.95 8.99
CA ASP A 111 8.55 1.47 10.38
C ASP A 111 8.17 -0.03 10.47
N GLY A 112 7.46 -0.54 9.45
CA GLY A 112 7.09 -1.94 9.32
C GLY A 112 6.60 -2.28 7.92
N VAL A 113 6.76 -3.55 7.54
CA VAL A 113 6.37 -4.08 6.23
C VAL A 113 5.31 -5.16 6.40
N LEU A 114 4.19 -5.01 5.71
CA LEU A 114 3.19 -6.06 5.52
C LEU A 114 3.43 -6.73 4.17
N TYR A 115 3.69 -8.04 4.18
CA TYR A 115 3.97 -8.79 2.96
C TYR A 115 2.70 -9.46 2.43
N LEU A 116 2.29 -9.16 1.21
CA LEU A 116 1.08 -9.73 0.60
C LEU A 116 1.42 -10.97 -0.23
N VAL A 117 0.63 -12.04 -0.05
CA VAL A 117 0.73 -13.29 -0.81
C VAL A 117 -0.65 -13.63 -1.36
N MET A 118 -0.75 -13.95 -2.65
CA MET A 118 -2.01 -14.37 -3.25
C MET A 118 -2.17 -15.89 -3.15
N ALA A 119 -3.12 -16.35 -2.35
CA ALA A 119 -3.41 -17.76 -2.19
C ALA A 119 -3.82 -18.39 -3.54
N GLY A 120 -3.29 -19.59 -3.80
CA GLY A 120 -3.54 -20.32 -5.04
C GLY A 120 -2.83 -19.76 -6.28
N GLN A 121 -2.17 -18.61 -6.18
CA GLN A 121 -1.49 -17.97 -7.31
C GLN A 121 0.01 -17.78 -7.08
N THR A 122 0.42 -17.31 -5.91
CA THR A 122 1.84 -17.09 -5.59
C THR A 122 2.51 -18.42 -5.21
N PRO A 123 3.54 -18.88 -5.95
CA PRO A 123 4.29 -20.07 -5.58
C PRO A 123 4.99 -19.88 -4.24
N ARG A 124 5.04 -20.93 -3.43
CA ARG A 124 5.65 -20.89 -2.09
C ARG A 124 7.12 -20.45 -2.16
N GLU A 125 7.91 -21.00 -3.09
CA GLU A 125 9.33 -20.62 -3.19
C GLU A 125 9.51 -19.14 -3.56
N LEU A 126 8.58 -18.57 -4.34
CA LEU A 126 8.61 -17.15 -4.70
C LEU A 126 8.33 -16.26 -3.49
N ALA A 127 7.36 -16.63 -2.66
CA ALA A 127 7.05 -15.92 -1.42
C ALA A 127 8.21 -16.01 -0.41
N GLU A 128 8.79 -17.20 -0.23
CA GLU A 128 9.95 -17.40 0.65
C GLU A 128 11.16 -16.58 0.17
N ARG A 129 11.40 -16.53 -1.15
CA ARG A 129 12.45 -15.69 -1.74
C ARG A 129 12.21 -14.20 -1.48
N GLY A 130 10.99 -13.71 -1.67
CA GLY A 130 10.64 -12.31 -1.41
C GLY A 130 10.86 -11.92 0.05
N ILE A 131 10.43 -12.76 0.99
CA ILE A 131 10.72 -12.58 2.42
C ILE A 131 12.23 -12.59 2.69
N GLY A 132 12.98 -13.49 2.04
CA GLY A 132 14.44 -13.55 2.16
C GLY A 132 15.13 -12.25 1.72
N ILE A 133 14.70 -11.65 0.60
CA ILE A 133 15.21 -10.37 0.12
C ILE A 133 14.95 -9.26 1.15
N LEU A 134 13.69 -9.13 1.60
CA LEU A 134 13.30 -8.11 2.59
C LEU A 134 14.08 -8.27 3.91
N LYS A 135 14.25 -9.50 4.40
CA LYS A 135 15.07 -9.76 5.59
C LYS A 135 16.55 -9.41 5.37
N GLY A 136 17.09 -9.70 4.18
CA GLY A 136 18.47 -9.39 3.82
C GLY A 136 18.81 -7.90 3.90
N VAL A 137 17.82 -7.03 3.69
CA VAL A 137 17.94 -5.56 3.78
C VAL A 137 17.45 -5.01 5.12
N GLY A 138 17.21 -5.87 6.11
CA GLY A 138 16.83 -5.45 7.46
C GLY A 138 15.36 -5.03 7.63
N ALA A 139 14.46 -5.42 6.72
CA ALA A 139 13.05 -5.06 6.83
C ALA A 139 12.40 -5.61 8.10
N ASN A 140 11.69 -4.73 8.83
CA ASN A 140 10.81 -5.13 9.92
C ASN A 140 9.49 -5.69 9.37
N ILE A 141 9.46 -6.96 8.99
CA ILE A 141 8.24 -7.61 8.51
C ILE A 141 7.30 -7.86 9.69
N VAL A 142 6.25 -7.04 9.81
CA VAL A 142 5.29 -7.10 10.92
C VAL A 142 4.25 -8.21 10.73
N GLY A 143 4.07 -8.69 9.50
CA GLY A 143 3.14 -9.77 9.20
C GLY A 143 3.02 -10.09 7.72
N VAL A 144 2.28 -11.17 7.44
CA VAL A 144 1.94 -11.62 6.08
C VAL A 144 0.43 -11.61 5.92
N VAL A 145 -0.06 -11.06 4.81
CA VAL A 145 -1.47 -11.05 4.45
C VAL A 145 -1.68 -12.04 3.30
N ALA A 146 -2.44 -13.11 3.57
CA ALA A 146 -2.90 -14.03 2.53
C ALA A 146 -4.20 -13.50 1.91
N ASN A 147 -4.11 -13.03 0.67
CA ASN A 147 -5.26 -12.62 -0.12
C ASN A 147 -5.79 -13.81 -0.96
N ASN A 148 -6.98 -13.68 -1.56
CA ASN A 148 -7.61 -14.70 -2.43
C ASN A 148 -7.98 -16.03 -1.74
N LEU A 149 -8.19 -16.03 -0.42
CA LEU A 149 -8.55 -17.26 0.31
C LEU A 149 -9.94 -17.80 -0.05
N GLY A 150 -10.89 -16.96 -0.47
CA GLY A 150 -12.24 -17.39 -0.82
C GLY A 150 -12.30 -18.34 -2.04
N GLU A 151 -11.39 -18.18 -3.00
CA GLU A 151 -11.28 -19.08 -4.16
C GLU A 151 -10.62 -20.42 -3.80
N VAL A 152 -9.66 -20.39 -2.87
CA VAL A 152 -8.88 -21.58 -2.48
C VAL A 152 -9.56 -22.40 -1.38
N LEU A 153 -10.28 -21.73 -0.48
CA LEU A 153 -11.00 -22.32 0.65
C LEU A 153 -12.48 -21.94 0.63
N PRO A 154 -13.24 -22.31 -0.43
CA PRO A 154 -14.64 -21.90 -0.57
C PRO A 154 -15.52 -22.33 0.62
N TYR A 155 -15.20 -23.47 1.25
CA TYR A 155 -15.91 -23.98 2.42
C TYR A 155 -15.71 -23.16 3.70
N TYR A 156 -14.61 -22.40 3.82
CA TYR A 156 -14.35 -21.54 4.98
C TYR A 156 -14.97 -20.13 4.83
N HIS A 157 -15.35 -19.75 3.62
CA HIS A 157 -15.99 -18.46 3.32
C HIS A 157 -17.53 -18.52 3.44
N ASP A 158 -18.11 -19.72 3.56
CA ASP A 158 -19.53 -19.87 3.89
C ASP A 158 -19.70 -19.54 5.39
N HIS A 159 -20.21 -18.34 5.68
CA HIS A 159 -20.53 -17.83 7.02
C HIS A 159 -21.44 -18.75 7.86
N LYS A 160 -21.84 -19.91 7.32
CA LYS A 160 -22.57 -20.96 8.03
C LYS A 160 -21.73 -21.76 9.03
N TYR A 161 -20.39 -21.73 8.95
CA TYR A 161 -19.55 -22.57 9.82
C TYR A 161 -19.18 -21.94 11.16
N TYR A 162 -19.11 -20.60 11.24
CA TYR A 162 -18.99 -19.89 12.51
C TYR A 162 -20.35 -19.25 12.82
N GLY A 163 -21.12 -19.91 13.69
CA GLY A 163 -22.49 -19.54 14.07
C GLY A 163 -22.65 -18.19 14.79
N TYR A 164 -22.23 -17.10 14.16
CA TYR A 164 -22.70 -15.74 14.43
C TYR A 164 -23.72 -15.37 13.36
N GLY A 165 -24.87 -16.06 13.40
CA GLY A 165 -26.07 -15.58 12.76
C GLY A 165 -26.58 -14.38 13.55
N SER A 166 -26.26 -13.16 13.10
CA SER A 166 -26.97 -11.98 13.56
C SER A 166 -28.45 -12.19 13.22
N ASN A 167 -29.22 -12.34 14.29
CA ASN A 167 -30.66 -12.44 14.30
C ASN A 167 -31.22 -11.06 13.91
N ASP A 168 -31.25 -10.75 12.63
CA ASP A 168 -31.86 -9.53 12.14
C ASP A 168 -32.53 -9.77 10.78
N ARG A 169 -33.65 -10.49 10.83
CA ARG A 169 -34.65 -10.46 9.78
C ARG A 169 -36.05 -10.28 10.40
N ARG A 170 -36.45 -9.01 10.41
CA ARG A 170 -37.78 -8.51 10.03
C ARG A 170 -38.92 -8.73 11.04
N GLU A 171 -39.06 -7.77 11.95
CA GLU A 171 -40.35 -7.18 12.33
C GLU A 171 -40.85 -6.21 11.22
N ALA A 172 -41.02 -6.73 10.00
CA ALA A 172 -41.70 -5.98 8.96
C ALA A 172 -42.61 -6.95 8.21
N GLU A 173 -43.71 -7.31 8.87
CA GLU A 173 -45.02 -7.65 8.29
C GLU A 173 -45.93 -8.25 9.40
N ARG A 174 -46.62 -7.38 10.15
CA ARG A 174 -48.05 -7.43 10.48
C ARG A 174 -48.44 -6.38 11.52
#